data_AF-A0A9P4UG58-F1
#
_entry.id   AF-A0A9P4UG58-F1
#
_cell.length_a   1.000
_cell.length_b   1.000
_cell.length_c   1.000
_cell.angle_alpha   90.00
_cell.angle_beta   90.00
_cell.angle_gamma   90.00
#
_symmetry.space_group_name_H-M   'P 1'
#
loop_
_entity.id
_entity.type
_entity.pdbx_description
1 polymer ?
#
loop_
_entity_poly.entity_id
_entity_poly.type
_entity_poly.pdbx_seq_one_letter_code
_entity_poly.pdbx_strand_id
1 'polypeptide(L)'
;MSAEALPITSARFAQALESLSVSSLHAKAAELRNSIAHLEKSNAELEEYVRQEQDKELYEAILENREVIKRMGERIELIKKE
;
A
#
# COMPACT_ATOMS: atom_id res chain seq x y z
N MET A 1 -14.08 1.40 8.56
CA MET A 1 -12.95 0.65 7.95
C MET A 1 -12.66 -0.51 8.86
N SER A 2 -12.79 -1.76 8.39
CA SER A 2 -12.79 -2.95 9.25
C SER A 2 -11.37 -3.31 9.72
N ALA A 3 -11.12 -3.20 11.02
CA ALA A 3 -9.89 -3.63 11.67
C ALA A 3 -9.72 -5.17 11.70
N GLU A 4 -10.72 -5.92 11.22
CA GLU A 4 -10.73 -7.39 11.21
C GLU A 4 -10.29 -8.01 9.86
N ALA A 5 -9.99 -7.18 8.85
CA ALA A 5 -9.54 -7.69 7.56
C ALA A 5 -8.09 -8.20 7.67
N LEU A 6 -7.91 -9.52 7.72
CA LEU A 6 -6.60 -10.14 7.63
C LEU A 6 -5.89 -9.68 6.35
N PRO A 7 -4.63 -9.19 6.43
CA PRO A 7 -3.87 -8.81 5.25
C PRO A 7 -3.76 -9.98 4.26
N ILE A 8 -4.14 -9.76 2.99
CA ILE A 8 -3.93 -10.75 1.94
C ILE A 8 -2.43 -11.00 1.79
N THR A 9 -2.02 -12.27 1.92
CA THR A 9 -0.65 -12.70 1.72
C THR A 9 -0.21 -12.54 0.27
N SER A 10 1.09 -12.32 0.05
CA SER A 10 1.65 -12.16 -1.29
C SER A 10 1.41 -13.40 -2.17
N ALA A 11 1.43 -14.61 -1.59
CA ALA A 11 1.14 -15.86 -2.31
C ALA A 11 -0.32 -15.92 -2.80
N ARG A 12 -1.28 -15.56 -1.94
CA ARG A 12 -2.71 -15.54 -2.32
C ARG A 12 -2.99 -14.45 -3.35
N PHE A 13 -2.25 -13.33 -3.28
CA PHE A 13 -2.33 -12.28 -4.29
C PHE A 13 -1.83 -12.77 -5.64
N ALA A 14 -0.65 -13.38 -5.72
CA ALA A 14 -0.08 -13.92 -6.96
C ALA A 14 -1.00 -14.93 -7.63
N GLN A 15 -1.54 -15.90 -6.86
CA GLN A 15 -2.48 -16.89 -7.38
C GLN A 15 -3.74 -16.26 -8.01
N ALA A 16 -4.20 -15.12 -7.48
CA ALA A 16 -5.36 -14.43 -8.04
C ALA A 16 -5.05 -13.75 -9.39
N LEU A 17 -3.78 -13.36 -9.63
CA LEU A 17 -3.37 -12.70 -10.86
C LEU A 17 -3.43 -13.62 -12.08
N GLU A 18 -3.14 -14.92 -11.92
CA GLU A 18 -3.15 -15.92 -13.00
C GLU A 18 -4.49 -15.98 -13.77
N SER A 19 -5.59 -15.59 -13.10
CA SER A 19 -6.95 -15.60 -13.67
C SER A 19 -7.36 -14.29 -14.34
N LEU A 20 -6.52 -13.25 -14.29
CA LEU A 20 -6.85 -11.91 -14.76
C LEU A 20 -6.45 -11.69 -16.22
N SER A 21 -7.23 -10.87 -16.92
CA SER A 21 -6.83 -10.32 -18.21
C SER A 21 -5.70 -9.30 -18.06
N VAL A 22 -4.91 -9.11 -19.11
CA VAL A 22 -3.86 -8.07 -19.19
C VAL A 22 -4.40 -6.67 -18.86
N SER A 23 -5.60 -6.33 -19.34
CA SER A 23 -6.27 -5.07 -18.99
C SER A 23 -6.55 -4.93 -17.49
N SER A 24 -6.95 -6.01 -16.83
CA SER A 24 -7.20 -6.04 -15.38
C SER A 24 -5.91 -5.94 -14.59
N LEU A 25 -4.82 -6.56 -15.06
CA LEU A 25 -3.48 -6.42 -14.47
C LEU A 25 -2.99 -4.97 -14.51
N HIS A 26 -3.12 -4.30 -15.67
CA HIS A 26 -2.78 -2.88 -15.79
C HIS A 26 -3.64 -1.99 -14.89
N ALA A 27 -4.95 -2.23 -14.84
CA ALA A 27 -5.85 -1.50 -13.96
C ALA A 27 -5.45 -1.68 -12.49
N LYS A 28 -5.13 -2.91 -12.06
CA LYS A 28 -4.69 -3.17 -10.69
C LYS A 28 -3.36 -2.50 -10.36
N ALA A 29 -2.41 -2.50 -11.30
CA ALA A 29 -1.14 -1.81 -11.11
C ALA A 29 -1.32 -0.28 -11.01
N ALA A 30 -2.25 0.30 -11.78
CA ALA A 30 -2.58 1.72 -11.69
C ALA A 30 -3.24 2.07 -10.34
N GLU A 31 -4.18 1.25 -9.87
CA GLU A 31 -4.83 1.40 -8.57
C GLU A 31 -3.82 1.36 -7.41
N LEU A 32 -2.89 0.40 -7.44
CA LEU A 32 -1.83 0.29 -6.42
C LEU A 32 -0.90 1.50 -6.44
N ARG A 33 -0.49 1.99 -7.62
CA ARG A 33 0.35 3.20 -7.73
C ARG A 33 -0.36 4.44 -7.19
N ASN A 34 -1.64 4.62 -7.51
CA ASN A 34 -2.43 5.73 -6.98
C ASN A 34 -2.54 5.65 -5.45
N SER A 35 -2.78 4.45 -4.91
CA SER A 35 -2.86 4.22 -3.46
C SER A 35 -1.54 4.55 -2.75
N ILE A 36 -0.40 4.13 -3.33
CA ILE A 36 0.93 4.49 -2.82
C ILE A 36 1.12 6.01 -2.82
N ALA A 37 0.85 6.67 -3.94
CA ALA A 37 1.01 8.13 -4.05
C ALA A 37 0.16 8.89 -3.02
N HIS A 38 -1.07 8.42 -2.76
CA HIS A 38 -1.92 9.00 -1.73
C HIS A 38 -1.35 8.78 -0.31
N LEU A 39 -0.85 7.59 0.00
CA LEU A 39 -0.24 7.29 1.30
C LEU A 39 1.07 8.06 1.52
N GLU A 40 1.91 8.18 0.50
CA GLU A 40 3.15 8.96 0.56
C GLU A 40 2.85 10.44 0.83
N LYS A 41 1.85 11.00 0.15
CA LYS A 41 1.39 12.36 0.40
C LYS A 41 0.88 12.53 1.83
N SER A 42 0.03 11.61 2.30
CA SER A 42 -0.49 11.65 3.67
C SER A 42 0.61 11.54 4.71
N ASN A 43 1.62 10.68 4.49
CA ASN A 43 2.77 10.59 5.38
C ASN A 43 3.59 11.88 5.40
N ALA A 44 3.81 12.52 4.26
CA ALA A 44 4.52 13.80 4.21
C ALA A 44 3.78 14.90 4.99
N GLU A 45 2.44 14.93 4.90
CA GLU A 45 1.61 15.83 5.69
C GLU A 45 1.71 15.52 7.20
N LEU A 46 1.64 14.23 7.59
CA LEU A 46 1.78 13.79 8.98
C LEU A 46 3.18 14.06 9.57
N GLU A 47 4.24 13.92 8.78
CA GLU A 47 5.61 14.20 9.21
C GLU A 47 5.80 15.67 9.64
N GLU A 48 5.10 16.60 9.00
CA GLU A 48 5.11 18.01 9.39
C GLU A 48 4.44 18.20 10.76
N TYR A 49 3.29 17.56 11.01
CA TYR A 49 2.63 17.60 12.31
C TYR A 49 3.46 16.99 13.43
N VAL A 50 4.09 15.83 13.18
CA VAL A 50 4.95 15.16 14.17
C VAL A 50 6.16 16.02 14.55
N ARG A 51 6.76 16.75 13.60
CA ARG A 51 7.89 17.66 13.90
C ARG A 51 7.48 18.80 14.83
N GLN A 52 6.24 19.28 14.73
CA GLN A 52 5.73 20.38 15.53
C GLN A 52 5.30 19.93 16.92
N GLU A 53 4.56 18.82 17.01
CA GLU A 53 3.86 18.40 18.25
C GLU A 53 4.55 17.23 18.98
N GLN A 54 5.58 16.61 18.40
CA GLN A 54 6.25 15.39 18.93
C GLN A 54 5.27 14.25 19.25
N ASP A 55 4.21 14.12 18.46
CA ASP A 55 3.16 13.12 18.66
C ASP A 55 3.64 11.70 18.28
N LYS A 56 3.72 10.82 19.28
CA LYS A 56 4.17 9.43 19.13
C LYS A 56 3.16 8.58 18.37
N GLU A 57 1.86 8.81 18.53
CA GLU A 57 0.82 8.03 17.85
C GLU A 57 0.82 8.34 16.35
N LEU A 58 0.98 9.61 15.98
CA LEU A 58 1.13 10.00 14.58
C LEU A 58 2.42 9.44 13.96
N TYR A 59 3.51 9.40 14.73
CA TYR A 59 4.75 8.77 14.27
C TYR A 59 4.58 7.27 14.03
N GLU A 60 3.90 6.55 14.92
CA GLU A 60 3.58 5.13 14.74
C GLU A 60 2.70 4.90 13.51
N ALA A 61 1.69 5.75 13.27
CA ALA A 61 0.85 5.69 12.07
C ALA A 61 1.65 5.88 10.77
N ILE A 62 2.64 6.78 10.74
CA ILE A 62 3.54 6.94 9.59
C ILE A 62 4.33 5.66 9.33
N LEU A 63 4.85 5.00 10.37
CA LEU A 63 5.59 3.75 10.24
C LEU A 63 4.70 2.61 9.70
N GLU A 64 3.47 2.49 10.20
CA GLU A 64 2.51 1.52 9.68
C GLU A 64 2.18 1.76 8.21
N ASN A 65 1.95 3.02 7.82
CA ASN A 65 1.72 3.39 6.43
C ASN A 65 2.90 3.04 5.51
N ARG A 66 4.15 3.19 5.99
CA ARG A 66 5.35 2.79 5.23
C ARG A 66 5.38 1.29 4.97
N GLU A 67 4.98 0.48 5.94
CA GLU A 67 4.86 -0.98 5.74
C GLU A 67 3.75 -1.33 4.74
N VAL A 68 2.64 -0.58 4.74
CA VAL A 68 1.58 -0.74 3.72
C VAL A 68 2.10 -0.39 2.32
N ILE A 69 2.82 0.73 2.18
CA ILE A 69 3.43 1.16 0.91
C ILE A 69 4.38 0.07 0.39
N LYS A 70 5.25 -0.47 1.25
CA LYS A 70 6.18 -1.55 0.90
C LYS A 70 5.44 -2.77 0.34
N ARG A 71 4.41 -3.24 1.04
CA ARG A 71 3.59 -4.39 0.59
C ARG A 71 2.87 -4.11 -0.73
N MET A 72 2.39 -2.88 -0.95
CA MET A 72 1.80 -2.49 -2.23
C MET A 72 2.83 -2.49 -3.36
N GLY A 73 4.06 -2.04 -3.09
CA GLY A 73 5.18 -2.12 -4.03
C GLY A 73 5.53 -3.56 -4.41
N GLU A 74 5.62 -4.46 -3.42
CA GLU A 74 5.82 -5.90 -3.66
C GLU A 74 4.72 -6.50 -4.57
N ARG A 75 3.47 -6.09 -4.37
CA ARG A 75 2.34 -6.52 -5.22
C ARG A 75 2.46 -5.98 -6.66
N ILE A 76 2.96 -4.77 -6.86
CA ILE A 76 3.24 -4.25 -8.21
C ILE A 76 4.31 -5.10 -8.89
N GLU A 77 5.37 -5.50 -8.17
CA GLU A 77 6.40 -6.39 -8.72
C GLU A 77 5.87 -7.79 -9.06
N LEU A 78 4.88 -8.30 -8.32
CA LEU A 78 4.19 -9.53 -8.70
C LEU A 78 3.39 -9.35 -10.00
N ILE A 79 2.64 -8.25 -10.14
CA ILE A 79 1.89 -7.97 -11.38
C ILE A 79 2.81 -7.87 -12.60
N LYS A 80 4.02 -7.32 -12.45
CA LYS A 80 4.99 -7.21 -13.56
C LYS A 80 5.56 -8.55 -14.03
N LYS A 81 5.42 -9.61 -13.23
CA LYS A 81 5.94 -10.95 -13.54
C LYS A 81 4.93 -11.85 -14.25
N GLU A 82 3.65 -11.47 -14.26
CA GLU A 82 2.56 -12.09 -15.02
C GLU A 82 2.49 -11.54 -16.44
#